data_AF-A0A3S1S9V5-F1
#
_entry.id   AF-A0A3S1S9V5-F1
#
_cell.length_a   1.000
_cell.length_b   1.000
_cell.length_c   1.000
_cell.angle_alpha   90.00
_cell.angle_beta   90.00
_cell.angle_gamma   90.00
#
_symmetry.space_group_name_H-M   'P 1'
#
loop_
_entity.id
_entity.type
_entity.pdbx_description
1 polymer ?
#
loop_
_entity_poly.entity_id
_entity_poly.type
_entity_poly.pdbx_seq_one_letter_code
_entity_poly.pdbx_strand_id
1 'polypeptide(L)' 'MPDHNKIDPPRQLPLDLGHGTGYSRDELVVSGTNSQTVALVDRWPDWPSPVVVLAGPAGSGKTHLASIWRARADAVGV' A
#
# COMPACT_ATOMS: atom_id res chain seq x y z
N MET A 1 21.23 31.37 -42.80
CA MET A 1 20.16 30.80 -41.94
C MET A 1 20.80 29.73 -41.07
N PRO A 2 20.73 29.79 -39.73
CA PRO A 2 21.29 28.74 -38.89
C PRO A 2 20.44 27.47 -39.03
N ASP A 3 21.13 26.34 -39.15
CA ASP A 3 20.55 25.00 -39.17
C ASP A 3 19.97 24.68 -37.79
N HIS A 4 18.65 24.55 -37.71
CA HIS A 4 17.84 24.46 -36.50
C HIS A 4 17.56 23.01 -36.09
N ASN A 5 18.26 22.03 -36.66
CA ASN A 5 17.91 20.62 -36.47
C ASN A 5 19.04 19.79 -35.84
N LYS A 6 19.38 20.10 -34.59
CA LYS A 6 20.02 19.13 -33.68
C LYS A 6 19.26 19.12 -32.37
N ILE A 7 18.33 18.18 -32.24
CA ILE A 7 17.64 17.91 -30.97
C ILE A 7 18.62 17.08 -30.13
N ASP A 8 19.21 17.69 -29.11
CA ASP A 8 20.03 16.95 -28.15
C ASP A 8 19.18 15.83 -27.51
N PRO A 9 19.77 14.64 -27.27
CA PRO A 9 19.03 13.53 -26.68
C PRO A 9 18.48 13.94 -25.31
N PRO A 10 17.23 13.54 -24.98
CA PRO A 10 16.60 13.93 -23.73
C PRO A 10 17.46 13.45 -22.55
N ARG A 11 17.90 14.40 -21.71
CA ARG A 11 18.62 14.07 -20.48
C ARG A 11 17.66 13.50 -19.46
N GLN A 12 18.04 12.37 -18.85
CA GLN A 12 17.32 11.81 -17.72
C GLN A 12 17.30 12.83 -16.57
N LEU A 13 16.10 13.15 -16.09
CA LEU A 13 15.92 13.98 -14.90
C LEU A 13 15.97 13.07 -13.67
N PRO A 14 16.85 13.31 -12.69
CA PRO A 14 16.74 12.63 -11.41
C PRO A 14 15.44 13.09 -10.74
N LEU A 15 14.49 12.17 -10.62
CA LEU A 15 13.23 12.40 -9.92
C LEU A 15 13.37 11.86 -8.50
N ASP A 16 13.17 12.71 -7.51
CA ASP A 16 13.07 12.30 -6.12
C ASP A 16 11.68 11.69 -5.87
N LEU A 17 11.53 10.43 -6.27
CA LEU A 17 10.29 9.65 -6.14
C LEU A 17 10.23 8.86 -4.82
N GLY A 18 11.18 9.10 -3.92
CA GLY A 18 11.32 8.39 -2.66
C GLY A 18 10.24 8.77 -1.65
N HIS A 19 9.00 8.31 -1.87
CA HIS A 19 8.03 8.22 -0.79
C HIS A 19 8.30 6.92 -0.04
N GLY A 20 8.50 7.00 1.28
CA GLY A 20 8.63 5.81 2.13
C GLY A 20 7.41 4.90 1.97
N THR A 21 7.57 3.60 2.16
CA THR A 21 6.44 2.67 2.12
C THR A 21 5.48 3.01 3.25
N GLY A 22 4.39 3.65 2.88
CA GLY A 22 3.29 3.96 3.76
C GLY A 22 2.48 2.72 4.11
N TYR A 23 2.35 2.42 5.41
CA TYR A 23 1.54 1.31 5.91
C TYR A 23 0.27 1.77 6.64
N SER A 24 -0.12 3.03 6.47
CA SER A 24 -1.34 3.55 7.07
C SER A 24 -2.58 3.09 6.32
N ARG A 25 -3.74 3.29 6.95
CA ARG A 25 -5.05 3.02 6.34
C ARG A 25 -5.34 3.94 5.16
N ASP A 26 -4.84 5.17 5.21
CA ASP A 26 -5.06 6.22 4.21
C ASP A 26 -4.23 5.99 2.93
N GLU A 27 -3.12 5.27 3.05
CA GLU A 27 -2.25 4.91 1.92
C GLU A 27 -2.66 3.59 1.24
N LEU A 28 -3.66 2.89 1.79
CA LEU A 28 -4.15 1.65 1.22
C LEU A 28 -5.11 1.93 0.06
N VAL A 29 -4.69 1.59 -1.16
CA VAL A 29 -5.58 1.59 -2.32
C VAL A 29 -6.57 0.43 -2.24
N VAL A 30 -7.85 0.77 -2.10
CA VAL A 30 -8.94 -0.21 -2.09
C VAL A 30 -9.44 -0.47 -3.50
N SER A 31 -9.51 -1.74 -3.87
CA SER A 31 -10.02 -2.22 -5.15
C SER A 31 -10.99 -3.39 -4.94
N GLY A 32 -11.63 -3.86 -6.01
CA GLY A 32 -12.49 -5.04 -5.94
C GLY A 32 -11.78 -6.28 -5.37
N THR A 33 -10.45 -6.39 -5.55
CA THR A 33 -9.67 -7.57 -5.12
C THR A 33 -9.40 -7.61 -3.62
N ASN A 34 -9.34 -6.46 -2.93
CA ASN A 34 -9.02 -6.40 -1.50
C ASN A 34 -10.17 -5.84 -0.63
N SER A 35 -11.27 -5.38 -1.23
CA SER A 35 -12.39 -4.73 -0.53
C SER A 35 -12.95 -5.56 0.62
N GLN A 36 -13.14 -6.87 0.44
CA GLN A 36 -13.66 -7.77 1.48
C GLN A 36 -12.69 -7.88 2.66
N THR A 37 -11.40 -7.97 2.38
CA THR A 37 -10.35 -8.04 3.41
C THR A 37 -10.22 -6.72 4.16
N VAL A 38 -10.32 -5.59 3.45
CA VAL A 38 -10.32 -4.26 4.06
C VAL A 38 -11.51 -4.11 5.00
N ALA A 39 -12.71 -4.49 4.55
CA ALA A 39 -13.90 -4.46 5.39
C ALA A 39 -13.75 -5.35 6.63
N LEU A 40 -13.11 -6.52 6.51
CA LEU A 40 -12.82 -7.38 7.65
C LEU A 40 -11.86 -6.72 8.65
N VAL A 41 -10.77 -6.11 8.18
CA VAL A 41 -9.81 -5.40 9.04
C VAL A 41 -10.46 -4.20 9.73
N ASP A 42 -11.22 -3.39 8.98
CA ASP A 42 -11.89 -2.18 9.47
C ASP A 42 -12.96 -2.51 10.54
N ARG A 43 -13.50 -3.73 10.54
CA ARG A 43 -14.49 -4.19 11.53
C ARG A 43 -13.93 -4.43 12.93
N TRP A 44 -12.61 -4.45 13.13
CA TRP A 44 -12.06 -4.59 14.49
C TRP A 44 -12.63 -3.49 15.42
N PRO A 45 -13.12 -3.83 16.63
CA PRO A 45 -13.07 -5.15 17.30
C PRO A 45 -14.24 -6.11 17.04
N ASP A 46 -15.25 -5.71 16.26
CA ASP A 46 -16.48 -6.46 15.96
C ASP A 46 -16.30 -7.54 14.87
N TRP A 47 -15.25 -8.34 15.02
CA TRP A 47 -14.97 -9.46 14.13
C TRP A 47 -15.99 -10.58 14.28
N PRO A 48 -16.23 -11.37 13.20
CA PRO A 48 -17.16 -12.50 13.24
C PRO A 48 -16.68 -13.67 14.12
N SER A 49 -15.41 -13.66 14.53
CA SER A 49 -14.75 -14.69 15.33
C SER A 49 -13.61 -14.04 16.13
N PRO A 50 -13.23 -14.59 17.30
CA PRO A 50 -12.05 -14.13 18.04
C PRO A 50 -10.75 -14.18 17.22
N VAL A 51 -10.71 -15.02 16.19
CA VAL A 51 -9.56 -15.16 15.28
C VAL A 51 -10.06 -15.17 13.84
N VAL A 52 -9.38 -14.40 12.99
CA VAL A 52 -9.56 -14.36 11.54
C VAL A 52 -8.23 -14.62 10.84
N VAL A 53 -8.26 -15.26 9.66
CA VAL A 53 -7.04 -15.60 8.90
C VAL A 53 -7.04 -14.86 7.57
N LEU A 54 -5.97 -14.10 7.33
CA LEU A 54 -5.70 -13.46 6.05
C LEU A 54 -4.64 -14.25 5.27
N ALA A 55 -5.06 -14.95 4.21
CA ALA A 55 -4.19 -15.78 3.38
C ALA A 55 -4.12 -15.26 1.94
N GLY A 56 -2.98 -15.50 1.28
CA GLY A 56 -2.76 -15.13 -0.12
C GLY A 56 -1.29 -15.19 -0.53
N PRO A 57 -0.97 -15.09 -1.84
CA PRO A 57 0.40 -15.16 -2.35
C PRO A 57 1.34 -14.08 -1.79
N ALA A 58 2.65 -14.26 -1.94
CA ALA A 58 3.62 -13.19 -1.63
C ALA A 58 3.30 -11.91 -2.44
N GLY A 59 3.48 -10.75 -1.83
CA GLY A 59 3.17 -9.46 -2.47
C GLY A 59 1.68 -9.06 -2.49
N SER A 60 0.77 -9.89 -1.97
CA SER A 60 -0.68 -9.59 -1.97
C SER A 60 -1.14 -8.54 -0.93
N GLY A 61 -0.22 -7.81 -0.29
CA GLY A 61 -0.57 -6.75 0.68
C GLY A 61 -0.91 -7.21 2.11
N LYS A 62 -0.69 -8.48 2.48
CA LYS A 62 -1.00 -8.99 3.84
C LYS A 62 -0.31 -8.22 4.96
N THR A 63 0.98 -7.90 4.79
CA THR A 63 1.77 -7.13 5.77
C THR A 63 1.22 -5.72 5.96
N HIS A 64 0.76 -5.08 4.87
CA HIS A 64 0.15 -3.75 4.94
C HIS A 64 -1.16 -3.80 5.73
N LEU A 65 -2.04 -4.75 5.40
CA LEU A 65 -3.31 -4.94 6.12
C LEU A 65 -3.11 -5.30 7.60
N ALA A 66 -2.11 -6.14 7.92
CA ALA A 66 -1.75 -6.45 9.30
C ALA A 66 -1.22 -5.23 10.05
N SER A 67 -0.45 -4.37 9.40
CA SER A 67 0.07 -3.12 9.99
C SER A 67 -1.05 -2.14 10.30
N ILE A 68 -2.03 -2.01 9.41
CA ILE A 68 -3.25 -1.21 9.61
C ILE A 68 -4.04 -1.72 10.82
N TRP A 69 -4.30 -3.03 10.87
CA TRP A 69 -4.99 -3.64 12.00
C TRP A 69 -4.24 -3.38 13.30
N ARG A 70 -2.92 -3.61 13.31
CA ARG A 70 -2.07 -3.40 14.49
C ARG A 70 -2.16 -1.98 15.01
N ALA A 71 -2.06 -0.99 14.13
CA ALA A 71 -2.19 0.42 14.50
C ALA A 71 -3.58 0.74 15.07
N ARG A 72 -4.65 0.18 14.49
CA ARG A 72 -6.04 0.37 14.95
C ARG A 72 -6.30 -0.32 16.30
N ALA A 73 -5.70 -1.48 16.53
CA ALA A 73 -5.90 -2.29 17.72
C ALA A 73 -4.97 -1.91 18.88
N ASP A 74 -4.05 -0.97 18.68
CA ASP A 74 -2.94 -0.68 19.59
C ASP A 74 -2.15 -1.96 19.97
N ALA A 75 -1.95 -2.84 18.99
CA ALA A 75 -1.35 -4.13 19.22
C ALA A 75 0.19 -4.08 19.21
N VAL A 76 0.80 -4.93 20.02
CA VAL A 76 2.25 -5.06 20.12
C VAL A 76 2.86 -5.62 18.83
N GLY A 77 4.10 -5.21 18.55
CA GLY A 77 4.88 -5.74 17.44
C GLY A 77 5.61 -7.00 17.84
N VAL A 78 5.80 -7.87 16.85
CA VAL A 78 6.76 -8.97 16.92
C VAL A 78 8.10 -8.48 16.41
#